data_AF-A0A1I4CUQ2-F1
#
_entry.id   AF-A0A1I4CUQ2-F1
#
_cell.length_a   1.000
_cell.length_b   1.000
_cell.length_c   1.000
_cell.angle_alpha   90.00
_cell.angle_beta   90.00
_cell.angle_gamma   90.00
#
_symmetry.space_group_name_H-M   'P 1'
#
loop_
_entity.id
_entity.type
_entity.pdbx_description
1 polymer ?
#
loop_
_entity_poly.entity_id
_entity_poly.type
_entity_poly.pdbx_seq_one_letter_code
_entity_poly.pdbx_strand_id
1 'polypeptide(L)'
;MNKKLLCAALLGGLSLAQAASAQDFDDRWYITGSAGMNIQDNDRGTRNAPFVGLGVGKFISPNWSIDGELNYQHPKFDADQDLSWSQYGVSLDFRRHFITEGRNW
;
A
#
# COMPACT_ATOMS: atom_id res chain seq x y z
N MET A 1 39.73 -13.01 15.00
CA MET A 1 38.69 -12.69 13.99
C MET A 1 38.12 -13.97 13.40
N ASN A 2 36.80 -14.15 13.43
CA ASN A 2 36.11 -15.38 12.99
C ASN A 2 35.81 -15.32 11.47
N LYS A 3 36.76 -15.78 10.64
CA LYS A 3 36.72 -15.70 9.17
C LYS A 3 35.48 -16.37 8.56
N LYS A 4 34.92 -17.39 9.22
CA LYS A 4 33.70 -18.08 8.77
C LYS A 4 32.47 -17.16 8.81
N LEU A 5 32.36 -16.33 9.84
CA LEU A 5 31.27 -15.35 9.98
C LEU A 5 31.37 -14.26 8.90
N LEU A 6 32.58 -13.81 8.60
CA LEU A 6 32.84 -12.83 7.52
C LEU A 6 32.50 -13.41 6.15
N CYS A 7 32.84 -14.67 5.87
CA CYS A 7 32.45 -15.33 4.62
C CYS A 7 30.92 -15.51 4.51
N ALA A 8 30.24 -15.88 5.60
CA ALA A 8 28.79 -15.99 5.61
C ALA A 8 28.10 -14.63 5.40
N ALA A 9 28.60 -13.56 6.03
CA ALA A 9 28.12 -12.20 5.82
C ALA A 9 28.36 -11.71 4.39
N LEU A 10 29.52 -12.04 3.80
CA LEU A 10 29.84 -11.70 2.42
C LEU A 10 28.94 -12.46 1.43
N LEU A 11 28.74 -13.76 1.63
CA LEU A 11 27.84 -14.56 0.79
C LEU A 11 26.39 -14.10 0.91
N GLY A 12 25.93 -13.76 2.12
CA GLY A 12 24.60 -13.17 2.34
C GLY A 12 24.47 -11.76 1.75
N GLY A 13 25.54 -10.96 1.76
CA GLY A 13 25.55 -9.64 1.12
C GLY A 13 25.52 -9.74 -0.41
N LEU A 14 26.28 -10.68 -0.99
CA LEU A 14 26.36 -10.89 -2.43
C LEU A 14 25.06 -11.49 -3.01
N SER A 15 24.36 -12.35 -2.26
CA SER A 15 23.05 -12.86 -2.69
C SER A 15 21.96 -11.78 -2.73
N LEU A 16 22.03 -10.79 -1.83
CA LEU A 16 21.12 -9.63 -1.83
C LEU A 16 21.51 -8.58 -2.89
N ALA A 17 22.80 -8.46 -3.23
CA ALA A 17 23.29 -7.49 -4.21
C ALA A 17 22.83 -7.77 -5.65
N GLN A 18 22.64 -9.05 -6.02
CA GLN A 18 22.17 -9.44 -7.35
C GLN A 18 20.72 -8.96 -7.63
N ALA A 19 19.88 -8.83 -6.59
CA ALA A 19 18.51 -8.31 -6.76
C ALA A 19 18.48 -6.83 -7.20
N ALA A 20 19.51 -6.05 -6.85
CA ALA A 20 19.56 -4.61 -7.15
C ALA A 20 20.08 -4.28 -8.56
N SER A 21 20.70 -5.24 -9.27
CA SER A 21 21.50 -4.95 -10.47
C SER A 21 20.81 -5.27 -11.80
N ALA A 22 19.58 -5.79 -11.78
CA ALA A 22 18.84 -6.27 -12.97
C ALA A 22 17.43 -5.65 -13.11
N GLN A 23 17.17 -4.50 -12.48
CA GLN A 23 15.84 -3.89 -12.47
C GLN A 23 15.68 -2.86 -13.59
N ASP A 24 14.97 -3.24 -14.67
CA ASP A 24 14.55 -2.32 -15.75
C ASP A 24 13.22 -1.60 -15.46
N PHE A 25 12.64 -1.79 -14.27
CA PHE A 25 11.39 -1.13 -13.85
C PHE A 25 11.61 -0.22 -12.64
N ASP A 26 10.75 0.79 -12.49
CA ASP A 26 10.81 1.72 -11.36
C ASP A 26 10.35 1.03 -10.07
N ASP A 27 11.30 0.68 -9.21
CA ASP A 27 11.03 0.07 -7.92
C ASP A 27 10.96 1.11 -6.79
N ARG A 28 10.95 2.43 -7.07
CA ARG A 28 10.97 3.43 -5.99
C ARG A 28 9.71 3.36 -5.13
N TRP A 29 9.89 3.73 -3.86
CA TRP A 29 8.75 4.01 -3.00
C TRP A 29 7.99 5.22 -3.52
N TYR A 30 6.67 5.13 -3.54
CA TYR A 30 5.79 6.23 -3.90
C TYR A 30 4.74 6.46 -2.81
N ILE A 31 4.23 7.69 -2.75
CA ILE A 31 3.15 8.09 -1.85
C ILE A 31 1.88 8.26 -2.69
N THR A 32 0.75 7.78 -2.18
CA THR A 32 -0.55 7.93 -2.81
C THR A 32 -1.47 8.75 -1.92
N GLY A 33 -2.25 9.63 -2.54
CA GLY A 33 -3.41 10.26 -1.90
C GLY A 33 -4.68 9.70 -2.50
N SER A 34 -5.68 9.40 -1.67
CA SER A 34 -6.98 8.90 -2.11
C SER A 34 -8.11 9.74 -1.54
N ALA A 35 -9.18 9.87 -2.32
CA ALA A 35 -10.42 10.49 -1.90
C ALA A 35 -11.57 9.78 -2.61
N GLY A 36 -12.70 9.65 -1.94
CA GLY A 36 -13.88 9.01 -2.53
C GLY A 36 -15.05 8.94 -1.57
N MET A 37 -15.95 8.00 -1.83
CA MET A 37 -17.14 7.76 -1.01
C MET A 37 -17.07 6.35 -0.43
N ASN A 38 -17.15 6.25 0.89
CA ASN A 38 -17.40 4.99 1.57
C ASN A 38 -18.90 4.72 1.57
N ILE A 39 -19.30 3.71 0.81
CA ILE A 39 -20.67 3.21 0.79
C ILE A 39 -20.79 2.20 1.93
N GLN A 40 -21.56 2.56 2.95
CA GLN A 40 -21.73 1.76 4.14
C GLN A 40 -22.71 0.63 3.86
N ASP A 41 -22.50 -0.49 4.55
CA ASP A 41 -23.49 -1.56 4.61
C ASP A 41 -24.77 -1.05 5.30
N ASN A 42 -25.94 -1.43 4.76
CA ASN A 42 -27.23 -0.96 5.24
C ASN A 42 -27.51 -1.38 6.70
N ASP A 43 -26.95 -2.50 7.16
CA ASP A 43 -27.17 -3.02 8.51
C ASP A 43 -26.24 -2.36 9.54
N ARG A 44 -25.33 -1.49 9.09
CA ARG A 44 -24.38 -0.81 9.98
C ARG A 44 -24.98 0.40 10.70
N GLY A 45 -26.18 0.83 10.29
CA GLY A 45 -26.89 1.99 10.87
C GLY A 45 -26.12 3.30 10.70
N THR A 46 -25.25 3.39 9.69
CA THR A 46 -24.42 4.56 9.40
C THR A 46 -24.57 4.95 7.94
N ARG A 47 -24.60 6.25 7.68
CA ARG A 47 -24.74 6.81 6.34
C ARG A 47 -23.42 6.75 5.58
N ASN A 48 -23.54 6.68 4.26
CA ASN A 48 -22.41 6.86 3.34
C ASN A 48 -21.69 8.17 3.65
N ALA A 49 -20.36 8.12 3.62
CA ALA A 49 -19.52 9.26 3.96
C ALA A 49 -18.38 9.40 2.98
N PRO A 50 -17.91 10.63 2.71
CA PRO A 50 -16.65 10.81 2.02
C PRO A 50 -15.51 10.22 2.86
N PHE A 51 -14.51 9.67 2.17
CA PHE A 51 -13.27 9.25 2.80
C PHE A 51 -12.07 9.93 2.15
N VAL A 52 -11.01 10.04 2.93
CA VAL A 52 -9.68 10.43 2.46
C VAL A 52 -8.68 9.38 2.93
N GLY A 53 -7.64 9.17 2.15
CA GLY A 53 -6.58 8.24 2.49
C GLY A 53 -5.20 8.71 2.05
N LEU A 54 -4.21 8.17 2.74
CA LEU A 54 -2.79 8.37 2.45
C LEU A 54 -2.12 7.00 2.47
N GLY A 55 -1.44 6.67 1.39
CA GLY A 55 -0.78 5.39 1.22
C GLY A 55 0.67 5.52 0.80
N VAL A 56 1.36 4.40 0.92
CA VAL A 56 2.74 4.20 0.48
C VAL A 56 2.79 2.87 -0.25
N GLY A 57 3.42 2.85 -1.42
CA GLY A 57 3.56 1.64 -2.22
C GLY A 57 4.93 1.50 -2.85
N LYS A 58 5.19 0.31 -3.36
CA LYS A 58 6.42 -0.04 -4.07
C LYS A 58 6.14 -1.14 -5.09
N PHE A 59 6.69 -1.01 -6.29
CA PHE A 59 6.73 -2.13 -7.24
C PHE A 59 7.74 -3.18 -6.78
N ILE A 60 7.30 -4.44 -6.78
CA ILE A 60 8.12 -5.62 -6.45
C ILE A 60 8.45 -6.45 -7.71
N SER A 61 7.80 -6.14 -8.82
CA SER A 61 8.08 -6.66 -10.17
C SER A 61 7.53 -5.67 -11.21
N PRO A 62 7.84 -5.82 -12.51
CA PRO A 62 7.38 -4.87 -13.54
C PRO A 62 5.86 -4.68 -13.60
N ASN A 63 5.07 -5.63 -13.08
CA ASN A 63 3.62 -5.60 -13.14
C ASN A 63 2.96 -5.89 -11.79
N TRP A 64 3.70 -5.87 -10.69
CA TRP A 64 3.15 -6.05 -9.34
C TRP A 64 3.66 -4.98 -8.38
N SER A 65 2.74 -4.39 -7.63
CA SER A 65 3.03 -3.54 -6.48
C SER A 65 2.43 -4.10 -5.20
N ILE A 66 3.04 -3.72 -4.09
CA ILE A 66 2.45 -3.83 -2.76
C ILE A 66 2.19 -2.41 -2.27
N ASP A 67 0.97 -2.17 -1.81
CA ASP A 67 0.51 -0.86 -1.36
C ASP A 67 -0.10 -0.99 0.04
N GLY A 68 0.26 -0.09 0.95
CA GLY A 68 -0.41 0.08 2.23
C GLY A 68 -1.10 1.44 2.28
N GLU A 69 -2.33 1.50 2.79
CA GLU A 69 -3.07 2.75 2.92
C GLU A 69 -3.72 2.88 4.29
N LEU A 70 -3.63 4.09 4.86
CA LEU A 70 -4.46 4.53 5.97
C LEU A 70 -5.58 5.42 5.43
N ASN A 71 -6.81 5.15 5.86
CA ASN A 71 -7.96 5.97 5.49
C ASN A 71 -8.75 6.44 6.71
N TYR A 72 -9.43 7.57 6.53
CA TYR A 72 -10.29 8.21 7.51
C TYR A 72 -11.62 8.63 6.87
N GLN A 73 -12.68 8.44 7.64
CA GLN A 73 -14.03 8.84 7.29
C GLN A 73 -14.84 9.14 8.55
N HIS A 74 -15.84 10.01 8.42
CA HIS A 74 -16.70 10.43 9.52
C HIS A 74 -18.19 10.21 9.16
N PRO A 75 -18.66 8.95 9.18
CA PRO A 75 -20.06 8.66 8.88
C PRO A 75 -20.97 9.01 10.07
N LYS A 76 -22.21 9.38 9.76
CA LYS A 76 -23.24 9.71 10.76
C LYS A 76 -24.18 8.53 10.98
N PHE A 77 -24.68 8.35 12.20
CA PHE A 77 -25.64 7.29 12.51
C PHE A 77 -27.05 7.65 12.06
N ASP A 78 -27.79 6.69 11.50
CA ASP A 78 -29.17 6.93 11.05
C ASP A 78 -30.11 7.30 12.21
N ALA A 79 -29.89 6.72 13.40
CA ALA A 79 -30.68 7.00 14.59
C ALA A 79 -30.42 8.38 15.20
N ASP A 80 -29.21 8.92 15.03
CA ASP A 80 -28.80 10.21 15.60
C ASP A 80 -27.62 10.81 14.82
N GLN A 81 -27.86 11.95 14.17
CA GLN A 81 -26.85 12.63 13.35
C GLN A 81 -25.91 13.53 14.17
N ASP A 82 -26.27 13.85 15.41
CA ASP A 82 -25.45 14.68 16.31
C ASP A 82 -24.32 13.85 16.93
N LEU A 83 -24.44 12.52 16.90
CA LEU A 83 -23.38 11.63 17.33
C LEU A 83 -22.14 11.79 16.43
N SER A 84 -20.99 11.96 17.08
CA SER A 84 -19.68 12.09 16.44
C SER A 84 -19.04 10.71 16.36
N TRP A 85 -18.90 10.19 15.14
CA TRP A 85 -18.34 8.86 14.90
C TRP A 85 -17.26 8.94 13.83
N SER A 86 -16.07 8.49 14.20
CA SER A 86 -14.89 8.47 13.34
C SER A 86 -14.52 7.02 13.05
N GLN A 87 -14.28 6.73 11.77
CA GLN A 87 -13.83 5.42 11.32
C GLN A 87 -12.47 5.57 10.63
N TYR A 88 -11.53 4.76 11.08
CA TYR A 88 -10.18 4.65 10.54
C TYR A 88 -10.00 3.26 9.93
N GLY A 89 -9.35 3.19 8.78
CA GLY A 89 -9.04 1.95 8.10
C GLY A 89 -7.55 1.84 7.82
N VAL A 90 -7.08 0.60 7.78
CA VAL A 90 -5.78 0.23 7.22
C VAL A 90 -6.01 -0.86 6.18
N SER A 91 -5.28 -0.79 5.08
CA SER A 91 -5.33 -1.80 4.02
C SER A 91 -3.93 -2.17 3.58
N LEU A 92 -3.81 -3.39 3.05
CA LEU A 92 -2.63 -3.91 2.39
C LEU A 92 -3.08 -4.58 1.09
N ASP A 93 -2.69 -4.00 -0.02
CA ASP A 93 -3.07 -4.44 -1.36
C ASP A 93 -1.89 -5.08 -2.08
N PHE A 94 -2.15 -6.22 -2.72
CA PHE A 94 -1.27 -6.80 -3.72
C PHE A 94 -1.87 -6.53 -5.10
N ARG A 95 -1.28 -5.61 -5.84
CA ARG A 95 -1.88 -5.08 -7.06
C ARG A 95 -1.11 -5.54 -8.29
N ARG A 96 -1.83 -6.15 -9.24
CA ARG A 96 -1.31 -6.46 -10.57
C ARG A 96 -1.67 -5.35 -11.55
N HIS A 97 -0.68 -4.88 -12.30
CA HIS A 97 -0.82 -3.85 -13.32
C HIS A 97 -0.80 -4.48 -14.72
N PHE A 98 -1.80 -4.17 -15.55
CA PHE A 98 -1.85 -4.62 -16.93
C PHE A 98 -1.21 -3.56 -17.84
N ILE A 99 0.12 -3.57 -17.91
CA ILE A 99 0.92 -2.60 -18.66
C ILE A 99 1.13 -3.09 -20.10
N THR A 100 0.90 -2.22 -21.08
CA THR A 100 1.20 -2.48 -22.50
C THR A 100 2.71 -2.35 -22.75
N GLU A 101 3.28 -3.20 -23.60
CA GLU A 101 4.70 -3.14 -24.00
C GLU A 101 5.11 -1.71 -24.38
N GLY A 102 6.23 -1.23 -23.82
CA GLY A 102 6.79 0.09 -24.11
C GLY A 102 6.43 1.22 -23.13
N ARG A 103 5.59 0.98 -22.10
CA ARG A 103 5.39 1.94 -20.99
C ARG A 103 6.22 1.54 -19.77
N ASN A 104 7.20 2.37 -19.42
CA ASN A 104 7.92 2.31 -18.15
C ASN A 104 7.41 3.44 -17.26
N TRP A 105 6.67 3.10 -16.21
CA TRP A 105 6.40 3.95 -15.06
C TRP A 105 6.08 3.07 -13.86
#